data_AF-A0A1E1J9H9-F1
#
_entry.id   AF-A0A1E1J9H9-F1
#
_cell.length_a   1.000
_cell.length_b   1.000
_cell.length_c   1.000
_cell.angle_alpha   90.00
_cell.angle_beta   90.00
_cell.angle_gamma   90.00
#
_symmetry.space_group_name_H-M   'P 1'
#
loop_
_entity.id
_entity.type
_entity.pdbx_description
1 polymer ?
#
loop_
_entity_poly.entity_id
_entity_poly.type
_entity_poly.pdbx_seq_one_letter_code
_entity_poly.pdbx_strand_id
1 'polypeptide(L)'
;MGHILDALDLLCFVETVGTDGRDCGYLYAGVHQRGVDVVEHTSLRLVGANHGLVAALGPPGSSTRAALSPMVLLSFADGVHDGFVGEMSALANPGLQEFVLCDAVLDTWAFMQRVSHTAARCVLL
;
A
#
# COMPACT_ATOMS: atom_id res chain seq x y z
N MET A 1 -25.16 -14.01 15.51
CA MET A 1 -24.44 -13.40 16.63
C MET A 1 -23.67 -12.24 16.03
N GLY A 2 -24.12 -11.00 16.27
CA GLY A 2 -23.53 -9.82 15.63
C GLY A 2 -22.14 -9.60 16.19
N HIS A 3 -21.10 -9.83 15.39
CA HIS A 3 -19.76 -9.40 15.73
C HIS A 3 -19.77 -7.87 15.69
N ILE A 4 -19.87 -7.24 16.86
CA ILE A 4 -19.62 -5.80 16.99
C ILE A 4 -18.14 -5.64 16.66
N LEU A 5 -17.86 -5.02 15.50
CA LEU A 5 -16.51 -4.65 15.12
C LEU A 5 -16.02 -3.60 16.10
N ASP A 6 -14.87 -3.86 16.73
CA ASP A 6 -14.23 -2.88 17.60
C ASP A 6 -13.80 -1.66 16.78
N ALA A 7 -14.04 -0.47 17.32
CA ALA A 7 -13.79 0.78 16.60
C ALA A 7 -12.30 1.07 16.41
N LEU A 8 -11.45 0.62 17.35
CA LEU A 8 -10.01 0.78 17.26
C LEU A 8 -9.42 -0.18 16.23
N ASP A 9 -9.92 -1.43 16.19
CA ASP A 9 -9.51 -2.40 15.18
C ASP A 9 -9.90 -1.95 13.77
N LEU A 10 -11.09 -1.36 13.62
CA LEU A 10 -11.51 -0.73 12.36
C LEU A 10 -10.64 0.46 11.97
N LEU A 11 -10.27 1.32 12.92
CA LEU A 11 -9.37 2.44 12.65
C LEU A 11 -8.00 1.94 12.18
N CYS A 12 -7.45 0.92 12.85
CA CYS A 12 -6.19 0.28 12.47
C CYS A 12 -6.26 -0.28 11.04
N PHE A 13 -7.36 -0.96 10.69
CA PHE A 13 -7.59 -1.43 9.32
C PHE A 13 -7.62 -0.28 8.30
N VAL A 14 -8.36 0.79 8.59
CA VAL A 14 -8.50 1.94 7.70
C VAL A 14 -7.16 2.65 7.47
N GLU A 15 -6.37 2.84 8.53
CA GLU A 15 -5.07 3.51 8.45
C GLU A 15 -4.02 2.65 7.75
N THR A 16 -4.13 1.32 7.87
CA THR A 16 -3.17 0.36 7.31
C THR A 16 -3.52 -0.05 5.87
N VAL A 17 -4.75 -0.49 5.63
CA VAL A 17 -5.19 -1.14 4.40
C VAL A 17 -5.94 -0.18 3.50
N GLY A 18 -6.87 0.62 4.05
CA GLY A 18 -7.70 1.56 3.31
C GLY A 18 -9.19 1.33 3.48
N THR A 19 -9.97 2.21 2.86
CA THR A 19 -11.45 2.25 2.92
C THR A 19 -12.09 2.03 1.56
N ASP A 20 -11.33 1.59 0.56
CA ASP A 20 -11.92 1.34 -0.75
C ASP A 20 -13.01 0.25 -0.64
N GLY A 21 -14.00 0.28 -1.54
CA GLY A 21 -15.13 -0.65 -1.46
C GLY A 21 -14.72 -2.12 -1.56
N ARG A 22 -13.58 -2.41 -2.18
CA ARG A 22 -13.02 -3.75 -2.32
C ARG A 22 -12.40 -4.21 -1.00
N ASP A 23 -11.65 -3.35 -0.33
CA ASP A 23 -11.02 -3.56 0.97
C ASP A 23 -12.07 -3.79 2.05
N CYS A 24 -13.09 -2.94 2.10
CA CYS A 24 -14.23 -3.13 3.01
C CYS A 24 -14.95 -4.46 2.74
N GLY A 25 -15.13 -4.85 1.48
CA GLY A 25 -15.73 -6.12 1.10
C GLY A 25 -14.90 -7.34 1.54
N TYR A 26 -13.57 -7.27 1.38
CA TYR A 26 -12.66 -8.33 1.85
C TYR A 26 -12.63 -8.46 3.36
N LEU A 27 -12.64 -7.33 4.09
CA LEU A 27 -12.74 -7.32 5.54
C LEU A 27 -14.05 -8.00 5.98
N TYR A 28 -15.18 -7.58 5.40
CA TYR A 28 -16.48 -8.16 5.72
C TYR A 28 -16.51 -9.66 5.46
N ALA A 29 -16.03 -10.12 4.31
CA ALA A 29 -15.95 -11.53 3.99
C ALA A 29 -15.03 -12.31 4.95
N GLY A 30 -13.87 -11.74 5.31
CA GLY A 30 -12.95 -12.35 6.27
C GLY A 30 -13.58 -12.54 7.65
N VAL A 31 -14.16 -11.47 8.19
CA VAL A 31 -14.77 -11.49 9.52
C VAL A 31 -16.01 -12.37 9.55
N HIS A 32 -16.94 -12.19 8.60
CA HIS A 32 -18.25 -12.83 8.68
C HIS A 32 -18.27 -14.26 8.12
N GLN A 33 -17.46 -14.57 7.10
CA GLN A 33 -17.50 -15.89 6.45
C GLN A 33 -16.41 -16.83 6.98
N ARG A 34 -15.26 -16.28 7.41
CA ARG A 34 -14.10 -17.08 7.83
C ARG A 34 -13.81 -16.97 9.33
N GLY A 35 -14.51 -16.09 10.06
CA GLY A 35 -14.30 -15.89 11.49
C GLY A 35 -12.94 -15.30 11.85
N VAL A 36 -12.29 -14.65 10.88
CA VAL A 36 -10.98 -14.00 11.06
C VAL A 36 -11.20 -12.67 11.78
N ASP A 37 -10.40 -12.39 12.80
CA ASP A 37 -10.44 -11.10 13.48
C ASP A 37 -9.96 -9.96 12.55
N VAL A 38 -10.40 -8.72 12.80
CA VAL A 38 -10.04 -7.54 12.02
C VAL A 38 -8.52 -7.29 12.06
N VAL A 39 -7.88 -7.47 13.22
CA VAL A 39 -6.43 -7.27 13.37
C VAL A 39 -5.65 -8.33 12.60
N GLU A 40 -6.07 -9.60 12.69
CA GLU A 40 -5.50 -10.69 11.92
C GLU A 40 -5.65 -10.44 10.41
N HIS A 41 -6.84 -10.04 9.95
CA HIS A 41 -7.08 -9.70 8.54
C HIS A 41 -6.18 -8.55 8.06
N THR A 42 -6.08 -7.48 8.86
CA THR A 42 -5.21 -6.32 8.60
C THR A 42 -3.75 -6.75 8.47
N SER A 43 -3.29 -7.59 9.40
CA SER A 43 -1.91 -8.09 9.43
C SER A 43 -1.60 -8.94 8.19
N LEU A 44 -2.51 -9.84 7.80
CA LEU A 44 -2.34 -10.68 6.62
C LEU A 44 -2.26 -9.85 5.33
N ARG A 45 -3.10 -8.81 5.21
CA ARG A 45 -3.05 -7.87 4.07
C ARG A 45 -1.70 -7.16 4.00
N LEU A 46 -1.22 -6.64 5.13
CA LEU A 46 0.07 -5.92 5.18
C LEU A 46 1.26 -6.85 4.90
N VAL A 47 1.29 -8.05 5.47
CA VAL A 47 2.35 -9.04 5.22
C VAL A 47 2.40 -9.43 3.74
N GLY A 48 1.24 -9.65 3.11
CA GLY A 48 1.15 -9.92 1.68
C GLY A 48 1.72 -8.77 0.83
N ALA A 49 1.35 -7.53 1.15
CA ALA A 49 1.86 -6.35 0.46
C ALA A 49 3.37 -6.17 0.68
N ASN A 50 3.88 -6.37 1.89
CA ASN A 50 5.31 -6.33 2.20
C ASN A 50 6.08 -7.36 1.35
N HIS A 51 5.61 -8.60 1.30
CA HIS A 51 6.27 -9.65 0.54
C HIS A 51 6.30 -9.34 -0.97
N GLY A 52 5.17 -8.92 -1.54
CA GLY A 52 5.11 -8.51 -2.94
C GLY A 52 6.03 -7.32 -3.24
N LEU A 53 6.05 -6.32 -2.35
CA LEU A 53 6.88 -5.14 -2.54
C LEU A 53 8.38 -5.46 -2.44
N VAL A 54 8.79 -6.27 -1.46
CA VAL A 54 10.20 -6.71 -1.33
C VAL A 54 10.66 -7.44 -2.59
N ALA A 55 9.80 -8.28 -3.16
CA ALA A 55 10.10 -8.97 -4.42
C ALA A 55 10.25 -7.98 -5.60
N ALA A 56 9.45 -6.91 -5.64
CA ALA A 56 9.49 -5.90 -6.69
C ALA A 56 10.66 -4.90 -6.57
N LEU A 57 11.12 -4.61 -5.34
CA LEU A 57 12.17 -3.63 -5.07
C LEU A 57 13.57 -4.06 -5.53
N GLY A 58 13.80 -5.34 -5.84
CA GLY A 58 15.11 -5.85 -6.25
C GLY A 58 16.15 -5.83 -5.11
N PRO A 59 17.47 -5.80 -5.40
CA PRO A 59 18.53 -5.76 -4.39
C PRO A 59 18.73 -4.34 -3.80
N PRO A 60 19.29 -4.21 -2.57
CA PRO A 60 19.59 -2.91 -1.97
C PRO A 60 20.38 -1.99 -2.93
N GLY A 61 20.02 -0.71 -2.98
CA GLY A 61 20.61 0.26 -3.91
C GLY A 61 20.05 0.24 -5.33
N SER A 62 18.99 -0.54 -5.61
CA SER A 62 18.26 -0.46 -6.87
C SER A 62 17.62 0.92 -7.08
N SER A 63 17.54 1.36 -8.34
CA SER A 63 16.82 2.59 -8.72
C SER A 63 15.35 2.57 -8.31
N THR A 64 14.73 1.38 -8.29
CA THR A 64 13.37 1.18 -7.78
C THR A 64 13.21 1.63 -6.33
N ARG A 65 14.18 1.31 -5.45
CA ARG A 65 14.16 1.76 -4.05
C ARG A 65 14.31 3.27 -3.95
N ALA A 66 15.30 3.83 -4.65
CA ALA A 66 15.57 5.26 -4.62
C ALA A 66 14.40 6.09 -5.18
N ALA A 67 13.68 5.59 -6.18
CA ALA A 67 12.47 6.20 -6.71
C ALA A 67 11.27 6.14 -5.74
N LEU A 68 11.12 5.05 -4.98
CA LEU A 68 10.03 4.90 -3.99
C LEU A 68 10.29 5.64 -2.67
N SER A 69 11.56 5.80 -2.26
CA SER A 69 11.95 6.50 -1.03
C SER A 69 11.31 7.89 -0.83
N PRO A 70 11.27 8.80 -1.81
CA PRO A 70 10.58 10.08 -1.64
C PRO A 70 9.05 9.91 -1.47
N MET A 71 8.44 8.93 -2.13
CA MET A 71 7.00 8.69 -2.06
C MET A 71 6.55 8.22 -0.68
N VAL A 72 7.36 7.43 0.04
CA VAL A 72 6.99 6.91 1.37
C VAL A 72 6.99 7.97 2.47
N LEU A 73 7.64 9.11 2.23
CA LEU A 73 7.67 10.25 3.15
C LEU A 73 6.42 11.12 3.05
N LEU A 74 5.68 11.02 1.95
CA LEU A 74 4.44 11.75 1.74
C LEU A 74 3.23 11.01 2.30
N SER A 75 2.12 11.74 2.49
CA SER A 75 0.84 11.10 2.82
C SER A 75 0.40 10.21 1.66
N PHE A 76 -0.37 9.15 1.94
CA PHE A 76 -0.89 8.27 0.89
C PHE A 76 -1.64 9.01 -0.24
N ALA A 77 -2.34 10.10 0.09
CA ALA A 77 -3.11 10.89 -0.87
C ALA A 77 -2.25 11.83 -1.74
N ASP A 78 -0.97 12.01 -1.40
CA ASP A 78 -0.06 12.94 -2.07
C ASP A 78 0.81 12.18 -3.08
N GLY A 79 0.83 12.65 -4.33
CA GLY A 79 1.70 12.12 -5.38
C GLY A 79 3.06 12.82 -5.47
N VAL A 80 4.03 12.19 -6.13
CA VAL A 80 5.35 12.78 -6.44
C VAL A 80 5.44 13.08 -7.93
N HIS A 81 5.83 14.31 -8.27
CA HIS A 81 6.02 14.73 -9.66
C HIS A 81 7.34 14.18 -10.22
N ASP A 82 7.33 13.78 -11.50
CA ASP A 82 8.52 13.24 -12.19
C ASP A 82 9.68 14.27 -12.21
N GLY A 83 9.36 15.55 -12.37
CA GLY A 83 10.34 16.64 -12.43
C GLY A 83 11.11 16.94 -11.14
N PHE A 84 10.78 16.30 -10.01
CA PHE A 84 11.45 16.53 -8.72
C PHE A 84 12.55 15.50 -8.38
N VAL A 85 12.51 14.29 -8.96
CA VAL A 85 13.42 13.20 -8.58
C VAL A 85 13.85 12.43 -9.82
N GLY A 86 15.14 12.49 -10.16
CA GLY A 86 15.71 11.96 -11.42
C GLY A 86 15.69 10.44 -11.62
N GLU A 87 14.90 9.68 -10.86
CA GLU A 87 14.81 8.21 -10.96
C GLU A 87 13.38 7.66 -11.05
N MET A 88 12.37 8.52 -11.19
CA MET A 88 10.95 8.10 -11.19
C MET A 88 10.56 7.23 -12.39
N SER A 89 11.32 7.25 -13.49
CA SER A 89 11.17 6.28 -14.59
C SER A 89 11.37 4.83 -14.15
N ALA A 90 12.07 4.57 -13.05
CA ALA A 90 12.20 3.24 -12.45
C ALA A 90 10.88 2.70 -11.87
N LEU A 91 9.90 3.58 -11.60
CA LEU A 91 8.57 3.18 -11.15
C LEU A 91 7.73 2.55 -12.27
N ALA A 92 8.10 2.75 -13.52
CA ALA A 92 7.51 2.04 -14.66
C ALA A 92 7.92 0.55 -14.73
N ASN A 93 8.73 0.06 -13.78
CA ASN A 93 9.09 -1.34 -13.67
C ASN A 93 7.82 -2.23 -13.61
N PRO A 94 7.71 -3.27 -14.45
CA PRO A 94 6.56 -4.17 -14.45
C PRO A 94 6.23 -4.78 -13.07
N GLY A 95 7.24 -5.05 -12.25
CA GLY A 95 7.05 -5.56 -10.89
C GLY A 95 6.39 -4.58 -9.93
N LEU A 96 6.37 -3.28 -10.26
CA LEU A 96 5.74 -2.22 -9.46
C LEU A 96 4.34 -1.83 -9.92
N GLN A 97 3.84 -2.37 -11.04
CA GLN A 97 2.55 -1.99 -11.62
C GLN A 97 1.34 -2.25 -10.70
N GLU A 98 1.48 -3.11 -9.70
CA GLU A 98 0.45 -3.38 -8.70
C GLU A 98 0.52 -2.43 -7.49
N PHE A 99 1.61 -1.65 -7.36
CA PHE A 99 1.89 -0.82 -6.19
C PHE A 99 1.72 0.66 -6.48
N VAL A 100 2.18 1.12 -7.64
CA VAL A 100 2.20 2.53 -8.02
C VAL A 100 1.59 2.74 -9.39
N LEU A 101 1.02 3.93 -9.58
CA LEU A 101 0.49 4.39 -10.85
C LEU A 101 1.03 5.79 -11.15
N CYS A 102 1.20 6.11 -12.43
CA CYS A 102 1.41 7.47 -12.89
C CYS A 102 0.07 8.08 -13.28
N ASP A 103 -0.36 9.12 -12.58
CA ASP A 103 -1.50 9.94 -12.95
C ASP A 103 -1.07 10.88 -14.08
N ALA A 104 -1.49 10.56 -15.29
CA ALA A 104 -1.14 11.33 -16.49
C ALA A 104 -1.77 12.72 -16.53
N VAL A 105 -2.81 13.00 -15.74
CA VAL A 105 -3.45 14.32 -15.67
C VAL A 105 -2.65 15.24 -14.76
N LEU A 106 -2.17 14.70 -13.64
CA LEU A 106 -1.41 15.46 -12.64
C LEU A 106 0.10 15.38 -12.86
N ASP A 107 0.58 14.50 -13.73
CA ASP A 107 2.00 14.16 -13.93
C ASP A 107 2.68 13.74 -12.61
N THR A 108 1.95 12.92 -11.83
CA THR A 108 2.40 12.46 -10.52
C THR A 108 2.33 10.96 -10.38
N TRP A 109 3.35 10.37 -9.77
CA TRP A 109 3.33 9.01 -9.28
C TRP A 109 2.66 8.93 -7.91
N ALA A 110 1.75 7.97 -7.74
CA ALA A 110 1.05 7.73 -6.48
C ALA A 110 0.94 6.22 -6.21
N PHE A 111 0.73 5.85 -4.95
CA PHE A 111 0.41 4.47 -4.61
C PHE A 111 -1.03 4.15 -5.00
N MET A 112 -1.25 2.97 -5.58
CA MET A 112 -2.59 2.52 -5.97
C MET A 112 -3.48 2.21 -4.77
N GLN A 113 -2.88 1.69 -3.70
CA GLN A 113 -3.58 1.24 -2.51
C GLN A 113 -2.84 1.71 -1.25
N ARG A 114 -3.60 2.00 -0.20
CA ARG A 114 -3.02 2.43 1.07
C ARG A 114 -2.17 1.32 1.70
N VAL A 115 -2.59 0.06 1.58
CA VAL A 115 -1.75 -1.08 2.02
C VAL A 115 -0.37 -1.11 1.37
N SER A 116 -0.27 -0.70 0.09
CA SER A 116 1.01 -0.62 -0.64
C SER A 116 1.90 0.52 -0.12
N HIS A 117 1.30 1.67 0.18
CA HIS A 117 2.01 2.80 0.82
C HIS A 117 2.48 2.44 2.23
N THR A 118 1.62 1.85 3.04
CA THR A 118 1.98 1.38 4.40
C THR A 118 3.09 0.33 4.33
N ALA A 119 3.00 -0.62 3.41
CA ALA A 119 4.05 -1.62 3.19
C ALA A 119 5.38 -0.99 2.80
N ALA A 120 5.35 -0.02 1.88
CA ALA A 120 6.54 0.70 1.46
C ALA A 120 7.19 1.47 2.62
N ARG A 121 6.38 2.10 3.49
CA ARG A 121 6.87 2.71 4.73
C ARG A 121 7.51 1.70 5.67
N CYS A 122 6.95 0.51 5.84
CA CYS A 122 7.53 -0.54 6.68
C CYS A 122 8.85 -1.11 6.12
N VAL A 123 9.03 -1.10 4.80
CA VAL A 123 10.18 -1.74 4.13
C VAL A 123 11.32 -0.75 3.87
N LEU A 124 11.01 0.53 3.69
CA LEU A 124 11.97 1.56 3.22
C LEU A 124 12.33 2.62 4.27
N LEU A 125 11.61 2.70 5.41
CA LEU A 125 11.97 3.54 6.56
C LEU A 125 12.63 2.70 7.65
#